data_AF-A0A4Y2DBN3-F1
#
_entry.id   AF-A0A4Y2DBN3-F1
#
_cell.length_a   1.000
_cell.length_b   1.000
_cell.length_c   1.000
_cell.angle_alpha   90.00
_cell.angle_beta   90.00
_cell.angle_gamma   90.00
#
_symmetry.space_group_name_H-M   'P 1'
#
loop_
_entity.id
_entity.type
_entity.pdbx_description
1 polymer ?
#
loop_
_entity_poly.entity_id
_entity_poly.type
_entity_poly.pdbx_seq_one_letter_code
_entity_poly.pdbx_strand_id
1 'polypeptide(L)'
;MVKLIVREPEEVTEDYEQIKQILLKRYKLSAEMFRQMFTKHSKNADGTWKDFVYELRTYFQEWIKGLEVENFEQLCDLIITNEMKRRVSTEVKEHFIDE
;
A
#
# COMPACT_ATOMS: atom_id res chain seq x y z
N MET A 1 7.88 -23.37 47.06
CA MET A 1 7.25 -22.02 47.07
C MET A 1 6.97 -21.64 45.63
N VAL A 2 5.70 -21.45 45.29
CA VAL A 2 5.18 -21.26 43.93
C VAL A 2 5.46 -19.83 43.45
N LYS A 3 6.10 -19.67 42.29
CA LYS A 3 6.22 -18.38 41.60
C LYS A 3 4.88 -18.08 40.93
N LEU A 4 4.14 -17.11 41.47
CA LEU A 4 2.98 -16.52 40.81
C LEU A 4 3.46 -15.75 39.58
N ILE A 5 3.04 -16.21 38.39
CA ILE A 5 3.13 -15.42 37.17
C ILE A 5 2.04 -14.35 37.28
N VAL A 6 2.43 -13.12 37.60
CA VAL A 6 1.59 -11.93 37.41
C VAL A 6 1.24 -11.89 35.92
N ARG A 7 -0.02 -12.21 35.60
CA ARG A 7 -0.61 -11.89 34.31
C ARG A 7 -0.78 -10.37 34.29
N GLU A 8 -0.05 -9.71 33.40
CA GLU A 8 -0.17 -8.26 33.19
C GLU A 8 -1.62 -7.92 32.80
N PRO A 9 -2.15 -6.76 33.26
CA PRO A 9 -3.56 -6.42 33.11
C PRO A 9 -3.92 -6.19 31.63
N GLU A 10 -5.11 -6.66 31.24
CA GLU A 10 -5.78 -6.49 29.93
C GLU A 10 -5.98 -5.01 29.48
N GLU A 11 -5.47 -4.05 30.24
CA GLU A 11 -5.53 -2.61 29.94
C GLU A 11 -4.47 -2.19 28.89
N VAL A 12 -3.34 -2.90 28.80
CA VAL A 12 -2.28 -2.61 27.80
C VAL A 12 -2.65 -3.13 26.40
N THR A 13 -3.59 -4.07 26.29
CA THR A 13 -4.00 -4.65 25.01
C THR A 13 -4.82 -3.68 24.14
N GLU A 14 -5.60 -2.79 24.73
CA GLU A 14 -6.36 -1.77 23.98
C GLU A 14 -5.44 -0.70 23.37
N ASP A 15 -4.42 -0.25 24.11
CA ASP A 15 -3.42 0.70 23.61
C ASP A 15 -2.56 0.07 22.50
N TYR A 16 -2.18 -1.20 22.65
CA TYR A 16 -1.46 -1.94 21.62
C TYR A 16 -2.26 -2.11 20.33
N GLU A 17 -3.55 -2.49 20.42
CA GLU A 17 -4.40 -2.64 19.23
C GLU A 17 -4.61 -1.27 18.55
N GLN A 18 -4.80 -0.19 19.31
CA GLN A 18 -4.91 1.17 18.75
C GLN A 18 -3.62 1.61 18.04
N ILE A 19 -2.46 1.43 18.68
CA ILE A 19 -1.16 1.75 18.07
C ILE A 19 -0.96 0.92 16.81
N LYS A 20 -1.29 -0.39 16.84
CA LYS A 20 -1.21 -1.28 15.69
C LYS A 20 -2.11 -0.81 14.54
N GLN A 21 -3.34 -0.39 14.81
CA GLN A 21 -4.24 0.16 13.79
C GLN A 21 -3.72 1.48 13.21
N ILE A 22 -3.18 2.38 14.03
CA ILE A 22 -2.60 3.66 13.59
C ILE A 22 -1.38 3.40 12.69
N LEU A 23 -0.49 2.50 13.10
CA LEU A 23 0.67 2.09 12.32
C LEU A 23 0.24 1.46 11.00
N LEU A 24 -0.65 0.47 11.02
CA LEU A 24 -1.19 -0.17 9.81
C LEU A 24 -1.82 0.85 8.86
N LYS A 25 -2.62 1.79 9.38
CA LYS A 25 -3.23 2.85 8.58
C LYS A 25 -2.15 3.75 7.97
N ARG A 26 -1.14 4.15 8.73
CA ARG A 26 -0.05 5.02 8.27
C ARG A 26 0.84 4.35 7.22
N TYR A 27 1.20 3.08 7.43
CA TYR A 27 1.95 2.28 6.46
C TYR A 27 1.16 2.05 5.18
N LYS A 28 -0.13 1.67 5.29
CA LYS A 28 -1.04 1.57 4.13
C LYS A 28 -1.18 2.90 3.39
N LEU A 29 -1.27 4.02 4.11
CA LEU A 29 -1.32 5.36 3.52
C LEU A 29 -0.02 5.70 2.77
N SER A 30 1.13 5.33 3.32
CA SER A 30 2.45 5.48 2.67
C SER A 30 2.54 4.64 1.40
N ALA A 31 2.18 3.35 1.48
CA ALA A 31 2.14 2.45 0.33
C ALA A 31 1.18 2.95 -0.75
N GLU A 32 -0.01 3.41 -0.37
CA GLU A 32 -0.99 3.95 -1.32
C GLU A 32 -0.53 5.26 -1.96
N MET A 33 0.23 6.09 -1.24
CA MET A 33 0.86 7.28 -1.81
C MET A 33 1.86 6.90 -2.91
N PHE A 34 2.74 5.92 -2.67
CA PHE A 34 3.67 5.43 -3.69
C PHE A 34 2.96 4.77 -4.87
N ARG A 35 1.88 4.01 -4.62
CA ARG A 35 1.00 3.47 -5.67
C ARG A 35 0.44 4.58 -6.57
N GLN A 36 -0.03 5.67 -5.97
CA GLN A 36 -0.56 6.80 -6.72
C GLN A 36 0.54 7.51 -7.51
N MET A 37 1.71 7.71 -6.92
CA MET A 37 2.87 8.26 -7.63
C MET A 37 3.21 7.37 -8.84
N PHE A 38 3.38 6.06 -8.66
CA PHE A 38 3.64 5.13 -9.75
C PHE A 38 2.58 5.18 -10.87
N THR A 39 1.30 5.27 -10.52
CA THR A 39 0.19 5.23 -11.50
C THR A 39 -0.01 6.56 -12.24
N LYS A 40 0.19 7.68 -11.56
CA LYS A 40 -0.08 9.04 -12.09
C LYS A 40 1.18 9.71 -12.66
N HIS A 41 2.36 9.15 -12.39
CA HIS A 41 3.62 9.75 -12.82
C HIS A 41 3.73 9.75 -14.35
N SER A 42 4.04 10.93 -14.88
CA SER A 42 4.28 11.18 -16.30
C SER A 42 5.70 11.68 -16.47
N LYS A 43 6.33 11.39 -17.61
CA LYS A 43 7.68 11.87 -17.91
C LYS A 43 7.75 13.39 -17.78
N ASN A 44 8.68 13.86 -16.96
CA ASN A 44 8.99 15.29 -16.88
C ASN A 44 9.40 15.81 -18.26
N ALA A 45 8.94 17.01 -18.63
CA ALA A 45 9.24 17.61 -19.93
C ALA A 45 10.76 17.72 -20.16
N ASP A 46 11.47 18.16 -19.13
CA ASP A 46 12.93 18.36 -19.11
C ASP A 46 13.72 17.11 -18.70
N GLY A 47 13.05 16.07 -18.21
CA GLY A 47 13.67 14.83 -17.73
C GLY A 47 14.01 13.85 -18.85
N THR A 48 15.01 12.99 -18.64
CA THR A 48 15.31 11.91 -19.60
C THR A 48 14.41 10.70 -19.38
N TRP A 49 14.28 9.83 -20.39
CA TRP A 49 13.58 8.55 -20.21
C TRP A 49 14.24 7.64 -19.16
N LYS A 50 15.56 7.77 -18.95
CA LYS A 50 16.27 7.02 -17.91
C LYS A 50 15.85 7.46 -16.51
N ASP A 51 15.69 8.77 -16.33
CA ASP A 51 15.23 9.38 -15.08
C ASP A 51 13.81 8.91 -14.75
N PHE A 52 12.91 8.97 -15.74
CA PHE A 52 11.53 8.48 -15.59
C PHE A 52 11.45 6.99 -15.20
N VAL A 53 12.25 6.13 -15.84
CA VAL A 53 12.28 4.70 -15.49
C VAL A 53 12.85 4.50 -14.08
N TYR A 54 13.84 5.29 -13.68
CA TYR A 54 14.40 5.25 -12.33
C TYR A 54 13.38 5.68 -11.27
N GLU A 55 12.66 6.77 -11.50
CA GLU A 55 11.58 7.26 -10.64
C GLU A 55 10.46 6.21 -10.51
N LEU A 56 9.97 5.67 -11.63
CA LEU A 56 8.97 4.60 -11.63
C LEU A 56 9.42 3.38 -10.83
N ARG A 57 10.67 2.95 -11.01
CA ARG A 57 11.22 1.81 -10.26
C ARG A 57 11.25 2.11 -8.77
N THR A 58 11.67 3.31 -8.39
CA THR A 58 11.75 3.75 -7.00
C THR A 58 10.37 3.75 -6.34
N TYR A 59 9.36 4.34 -6.99
CA TYR A 59 7.98 4.33 -6.47
C TYR A 59 7.42 2.91 -6.36
N PHE A 60 7.70 2.05 -7.33
CA PHE A 60 7.26 0.66 -7.28
C PHE A 60 7.89 -0.10 -6.12
N GLN A 61 9.21 0.05 -5.92
CA GLN A 61 9.94 -0.61 -4.83
C GLN A 61 9.46 -0.14 -3.45
N GLU A 62 9.26 1.16 -3.26
CA GLU A 62 8.75 1.69 -2.00
C GLU A 62 7.29 1.30 -1.76
N TRP A 63 6.48 1.17 -2.82
CA TRP A 63 5.12 0.66 -2.71
C TRP A 63 5.07 -0.79 -2.23
N ILE A 64 5.80 -1.71 -2.88
CA ILE A 64 5.80 -3.13 -2.50
C ILE A 64 6.44 -3.35 -1.12
N LYS A 65 7.44 -2.53 -0.77
CA LYS A 65 8.07 -2.54 0.56
C LYS A 65 7.10 -2.05 1.64
N GLY A 66 6.33 -1.00 1.36
CA GLY A 66 5.30 -0.49 2.29
C GLY A 66 4.12 -1.44 2.51
N LEU A 67 3.93 -2.42 1.62
CA LEU A 67 2.96 -3.51 1.77
C LEU A 67 3.57 -4.81 2.28
N GLU A 68 4.86 -4.82 2.60
CA GLU A 68 5.58 -6.01 3.07
C GLU A 68 5.39 -7.19 2.11
N VAL A 69 5.51 -6.95 0.80
CA VAL A 69 5.46 -8.03 -0.21
C VAL A 69 6.76 -8.82 -0.16
N GLU A 70 6.68 -10.08 0.27
CA GLU A 70 7.85 -10.92 0.54
C GLU A 70 8.12 -11.91 -0.61
N ASN A 71 7.10 -12.29 -1.37
CA ASN A 71 7.22 -13.31 -2.42
C ASN A 71 6.55 -12.91 -3.74
N PHE A 72 6.90 -13.67 -4.78
CA PHE A 72 6.42 -13.41 -6.15
C PHE A 72 4.91 -13.57 -6.29
N GLU A 73 4.29 -14.51 -5.56
CA GLU A 73 2.85 -14.73 -5.60
C GLU A 73 2.08 -13.52 -5.04
N GLN A 74 2.49 -13.01 -3.87
CA GLN A 74 1.95 -11.79 -3.29
C GLN A 74 2.10 -10.58 -4.23
N LEU A 75 3.22 -10.50 -4.96
CA LEU A 75 3.42 -9.47 -5.97
C LEU A 75 2.42 -9.62 -7.11
N CYS A 76 2.22 -10.82 -7.64
CA CYS A 76 1.23 -11.10 -8.68
C CYS A 76 -0.18 -10.71 -8.23
N ASP A 77 -0.60 -11.14 -7.04
CA ASP A 77 -1.90 -10.81 -6.47
C ASP A 77 -2.09 -9.29 -6.31
N LEU A 78 -1.05 -8.57 -5.88
CA LEU A 78 -1.07 -7.12 -5.77
C LEU A 78 -1.32 -6.46 -7.13
N ILE A 79 -0.59 -6.88 -8.16
CA ILE A 79 -0.72 -6.30 -9.52
C ILE A 79 -2.08 -6.63 -10.12
N ILE A 80 -2.56 -7.87 -9.99
CA ILE A 80 -3.88 -8.32 -10.47
C ILE A 80 -4.98 -7.52 -9.75
N THR A 81 -4.90 -7.41 -8.43
CA THR A 81 -5.88 -6.64 -7.63
C THR A 81 -5.88 -5.17 -8.04
N ASN A 82 -4.71 -4.58 -8.27
CA ASN A 82 -4.61 -3.19 -8.72
C ASN A 82 -5.23 -2.98 -10.10
N GLU A 83 -4.97 -3.89 -11.03
CA GLU A 83 -5.52 -3.84 -12.39
C GLU A 83 -7.04 -4.04 -12.40
N MET A 84 -7.56 -4.99 -11.62
CA MET A 84 -8.99 -5.19 -11.44
C MET A 84 -9.67 -3.92 -10.88
N LYS A 85 -9.09 -3.30 -9.85
CA LYS A 85 -9.61 -2.04 -9.29
C LYS A 85 -9.64 -0.92 -10.33
N ARG A 86 -8.63 -0.83 -11.21
CA ARG A 86 -8.57 0.17 -12.29
C ARG A 86 -9.68 -0.05 -13.30
N ARG A 87 -9.87 -1.28 -13.78
CA ARG A 87 -10.92 -1.64 -14.75
C ARG A 87 -12.32 -1.41 -14.21
N VAL A 88 -12.60 -1.91 -13.00
CA VAL A 88 -13.90 -1.71 -12.34
C VAL A 88 -14.20 -0.22 -12.15
N SER A 89 -13.20 0.59 -11.78
CA SER A 89 -13.40 2.04 -11.65
C SER A 89 -13.72 2.72 -12.98
N THR A 90 -13.21 2.21 -14.10
CA THR A 90 -13.53 2.71 -15.45
C THR A 90 -14.95 2.29 -15.83
N GLU A 91 -15.29 1.01 -15.69
CA GLU A 91 -16.65 0.50 -16.01
C GLU A 91 -17.74 1.22 -15.22
N VAL A 92 -17.51 1.48 -13.94
CA VAL A 92 -18.45 2.24 -13.10
C VAL A 92 -18.57 3.67 -13.61
N LYS A 93 -17.46 4.33 -13.97
CA LYS A 93 -17.51 5.70 -14.52
C LYS A 93 -18.21 5.78 -15.87
N GLU A 94 -18.00 4.80 -16.75
CA GLU A 94 -18.65 4.76 -18.06
C GLU A 94 -20.17 4.60 -17.92
N HIS A 95 -20.64 3.78 -16.98
CA HIS A 95 -22.08 3.66 -16.69
C HIS A 95 -22.73 4.96 -16.17
N PHE A 96 -21.97 5.88 -15.58
CA PHE A 96 -22.51 7.18 -15.12
C PHE A 96 -22.45 8.29 -16.17
N ILE A 97 -21.73 8.11 -17.29
CA ILE A 97 -21.59 9.13 -18.34
C ILE A 97 -22.59 8.88 -19.50
N ASP A 98 -23.19 7.69 -19.58
CA ASP A 98 -24.17 7.31 -20.61
C ASP A 98 -25.65 7.56 -20.21
N GLU A 99 -25.92 8.18 -19.05
CA GLU A 99 -27.27 8.62 -18.61
C GLU A 99 -27.45 10.15 -18.66
#